data_AF-A0A665TNQ5-F1
#
_entry.id   AF-A0A665TNQ5-F1
#
_cell.length_a   1.000
_cell.length_b   1.000
_cell.length_c   1.000
_cell.angle_alpha   90.00
_cell.angle_beta   90.00
_cell.angle_gamma   90.00
#
_symmetry.space_group_name_H-M   'P 1'
#
loop_
_entity.id
_entity.type
_entity.pdbx_description
1 polymer ?
#
loop_
_entity_poly.entity_id
_entity_poly.type
_entity_poly.pdbx_seq_one_letter_code
_entity_poly.pdbx_strand_id
1 'polypeptide(L)'
;MGNFCIIFITTQQDSNLIFDPVFFISIHCALTCSQVLSLSLILSISQLSEVRDRTLESLNQTVDYKELKGKDPSTTELLKKIEQLEMNLAQRERQLLEKELLVDQVTRLSKPLRQQAEACQQDQLSLRKKLNDLRTRIVNTNYRLMAISAELAMKQAIALTQQQEIKERELCQQRLEQDLPPCPEIEEEWRRMLRDKKMRQRDREEREREWNQLPNGEYTTAEARPNAYIPQTDSLPLPKPYGAQAPFKPSQPGANMRHIRKPTLKHIAI
;
A
#
# COMPACT_ATOMS: atom_id res chain seq x y z
N MET A 1 -4.94 -92.88 -61.52
CA MET A 1 -4.86 -93.20 -62.96
C MET A 1 -3.91 -92.21 -63.59
N GLY A 2 -2.64 -92.60 -63.73
CA GLY A 2 -1.60 -91.83 -64.40
C GLY A 2 -0.67 -92.85 -65.05
N ASN A 3 -1.01 -93.23 -66.28
CA ASN A 3 -0.27 -94.19 -67.08
C ASN A 3 1.09 -93.59 -67.45
N PHE A 4 2.16 -93.94 -66.72
CA PHE A 4 3.52 -93.78 -67.23
C PHE A 4 3.82 -94.95 -68.17
N CYS A 5 3.55 -94.72 -69.45
CA CYS A 5 3.93 -95.59 -70.54
C CYS A 5 5.45 -95.46 -70.75
N ILE A 6 6.22 -96.40 -70.20
CA ILE A 6 7.66 -96.50 -70.48
C ILE A 6 7.78 -97.21 -71.84
N ILE A 7 8.02 -96.41 -72.89
CA ILE A 7 8.30 -96.89 -74.24
C ILE A 7 9.73 -97.46 -74.23
N PHE A 8 9.85 -98.79 -74.28
CA PHE A 8 11.11 -99.45 -74.64
C PHE A 8 11.27 -99.38 -76.16
N ILE A 9 12.23 -98.58 -76.64
CA ILE A 9 12.77 -98.71 -77.99
C ILE A 9 13.97 -99.65 -77.87
N THR A 10 13.84 -100.89 -78.33
CA THR A 10 14.99 -101.77 -78.58
C THR A 10 14.96 -102.17 -80.04
N THR A 11 15.81 -101.53 -80.84
CA THR A 11 16.15 -101.97 -82.20
C THR A 11 17.10 -103.16 -82.10
N GLN A 12 16.55 -104.34 -82.41
CA GLN A 12 17.12 -105.48 -83.15
C GLN A 12 18.65 -105.51 -83.36
N GLN A 13 19.34 -106.48 -82.79
CA GLN A 13 19.97 -107.62 -83.49
C GLN A 13 20.72 -108.50 -82.47
N ASP A 14 20.94 -109.76 -82.82
CA ASP A 14 21.58 -110.81 -82.03
C ASP A 14 22.87 -110.41 -81.27
N SER A 15 23.09 -111.16 -80.18
CA SER A 15 24.32 -111.36 -79.42
C SER A 15 24.79 -110.26 -78.44
N ASN A 16 24.97 -110.71 -77.19
CA ASN A 16 25.63 -110.06 -76.06
C ASN A 16 24.85 -108.97 -75.32
N LEU A 17 24.29 -109.37 -74.17
CA LEU A 17 23.85 -108.52 -73.07
C LEU A 17 25.00 -107.60 -72.63
N ILE A 18 25.01 -106.38 -73.13
CA ILE A 18 25.78 -105.27 -72.53
C ILE A 18 24.76 -104.46 -71.74
N PHE A 19 24.67 -104.76 -70.45
CA PHE A 19 23.90 -103.98 -69.49
C PHE A 19 24.59 -102.64 -69.31
N ASP A 20 24.06 -101.56 -69.89
CA ASP A 20 24.58 -100.21 -69.68
C ASP A 20 24.30 -99.76 -68.24
N PRO A 21 25.33 -99.59 -67.39
CA PRO A 21 25.14 -99.22 -65.98
C PRO A 21 24.52 -97.82 -65.87
N VAL A 22 24.66 -96.97 -66.89
CA VAL A 22 24.16 -95.60 -66.91
C VAL A 22 22.62 -95.56 -66.91
N PHE A 23 21.94 -96.48 -67.59
CA PHE A 23 20.47 -96.51 -67.66
C PHE A 23 19.85 -96.99 -66.34
N PHE A 24 20.48 -97.98 -65.70
CA PHE A 24 20.06 -98.48 -64.39
C PHE A 24 20.30 -97.43 -63.29
N ILE A 25 21.41 -96.69 -63.36
CA ILE A 25 21.68 -95.55 -62.46
C ILE A 25 20.64 -94.44 -62.67
N SER A 26 20.24 -94.14 -63.91
CA SER A 26 19.24 -93.10 -64.20
C SER A 26 17.83 -93.48 -63.71
N ILE A 27 17.40 -94.73 -63.91
CA ILE A 27 16.12 -95.22 -63.39
C ILE A 27 16.15 -95.30 -61.86
N HIS A 28 17.24 -95.83 -61.28
CA HIS A 28 17.39 -95.89 -59.82
C HIS A 28 17.44 -94.49 -59.21
N CYS A 29 18.10 -93.52 -59.85
CA CYS A 29 18.12 -92.12 -59.44
C CYS A 29 16.74 -91.44 -59.57
N ALA A 30 15.99 -91.73 -60.64
CA ALA A 30 14.62 -91.24 -60.81
C ALA A 30 13.65 -91.87 -59.80
N LEU A 31 13.80 -93.15 -59.48
CA LEU A 31 12.98 -93.87 -58.51
C LEU A 31 13.28 -93.40 -57.08
N THR A 32 14.55 -93.20 -56.74
CA THR A 32 14.95 -92.64 -55.44
C THR A 32 14.55 -91.17 -55.33
N CYS A 33 14.66 -90.37 -56.39
CA CYS A 33 14.18 -88.99 -56.40
C CYS A 33 12.65 -88.91 -56.24
N SER A 34 11.89 -89.79 -56.91
CA SER A 34 10.44 -89.91 -56.74
C SER A 34 10.06 -90.33 -55.31
N GLN A 35 10.80 -91.28 -54.72
CA GLN A 35 10.61 -91.69 -53.33
C GLN A 35 10.95 -90.56 -52.35
N VAL A 36 12.04 -89.82 -52.56
CA VAL A 36 12.44 -88.68 -51.72
C VAL A 36 11.41 -87.55 -51.79
N LEU A 37 10.88 -87.24 -52.98
CA LEU A 37 9.81 -86.26 -53.16
C LEU A 37 8.50 -86.72 -52.49
N SER A 38 8.18 -88.01 -52.55
CA SER A 38 7.00 -88.57 -51.87
C SER A 38 7.15 -88.50 -50.34
N LEU A 39 8.34 -88.77 -49.81
CA LEU A 39 8.63 -88.69 -48.38
C LEU A 39 8.63 -87.24 -47.89
N SER A 40 9.14 -86.28 -48.67
CA SER A 40 9.10 -84.86 -48.31
C SER A 40 7.68 -84.31 -48.32
N LEU A 41 6.84 -84.75 -49.27
CA LEU A 41 5.42 -84.41 -49.31
C LEU A 41 4.67 -84.99 -48.10
N ILE A 42 4.91 -86.26 -47.76
CA ILE A 42 4.32 -86.90 -46.58
C ILE A 42 4.74 -86.21 -45.29
N LEU A 43 6.03 -85.86 -45.16
CA LEU A 43 6.54 -85.14 -44.00
C LEU A 43 5.89 -83.76 -43.86
N SER A 44 5.74 -83.03 -44.98
CA SER A 44 5.09 -81.72 -45.01
C SER A 44 3.60 -81.82 -44.64
N ILE A 45 2.90 -82.84 -45.15
CA ILE A 45 1.49 -83.10 -44.79
C ILE A 45 1.35 -83.44 -43.31
N SER A 46 2.25 -84.26 -42.76
CA SER A 46 2.26 -84.59 -41.33
C SER A 46 2.48 -83.35 -40.47
N GLN A 47 3.44 -82.48 -40.84
CA GLN A 47 3.68 -81.23 -40.13
C GLN A 47 2.49 -80.28 -40.19
N LEU A 48 1.83 -80.16 -41.35
CA LEU A 48 0.61 -79.36 -41.48
C LEU A 48 -0.55 -79.94 -40.66
N SER A 49 -0.67 -81.27 -40.59
CA SER A 49 -1.66 -81.91 -39.72
C SER A 49 -1.38 -81.63 -38.25
N GLU A 50 -0.12 -81.69 -37.83
CA GLU A 50 0.28 -81.47 -36.45
C GLU A 50 0.08 -79.99 -36.03
N VAL A 51 0.38 -79.04 -36.92
CA VAL A 51 0.11 -77.61 -36.66
C VAL A 51 -1.38 -77.33 -36.58
N ARG A 52 -2.18 -77.94 -37.45
CA ARG A 52 -3.65 -77.87 -37.40
C ARG A 52 -4.21 -78.48 -36.13
N ASP A 53 -3.68 -79.63 -35.71
CA ASP A 53 -4.15 -80.33 -34.52
C ASP A 53 -3.75 -79.55 -33.25
N ARG A 54 -2.54 -78.97 -33.20
CA ARG A 54 -2.12 -78.06 -32.12
C ARG A 54 -2.95 -76.78 -32.05
N THR A 55 -3.37 -76.22 -33.18
CA THR A 55 -4.24 -75.03 -33.20
C THR A 55 -5.66 -75.36 -32.77
N LEU A 56 -6.18 -76.52 -33.16
CA LEU A 56 -7.45 -77.03 -32.64
C LEU A 56 -7.36 -77.33 -31.14
N GLU A 57 -6.26 -77.90 -30.67
CA GLU A 57 -5.99 -78.12 -29.24
C GLU A 57 -5.84 -76.81 -28.46
N SER A 58 -5.27 -75.76 -29.05
CA SER A 58 -5.20 -74.43 -28.45
C SER A 58 -6.58 -73.75 -28.38
N LEU A 59 -7.47 -73.98 -29.33
CA LEU A 59 -8.85 -73.50 -29.26
C LEU A 59 -9.71 -74.31 -28.29
N ASN A 60 -9.37 -75.60 -28.13
CA ASN A 60 -10.01 -76.52 -27.19
C ASN A 60 -9.40 -76.47 -25.78
N GLN A 61 -8.30 -75.76 -25.57
CA GLN A 61 -7.77 -75.47 -24.25
C GLN A 61 -8.78 -74.58 -23.53
N THR A 62 -9.33 -75.12 -22.45
CA THR A 62 -10.17 -74.39 -21.51
C THR A 62 -9.32 -73.33 -20.84
N VAL A 63 -9.22 -72.16 -21.47
CA VAL A 63 -8.76 -70.95 -20.80
C VAL A 63 -9.60 -70.81 -19.53
N ASP A 64 -8.95 -70.70 -18.37
CA ASP A 64 -9.63 -70.56 -17.07
C ASP A 64 -10.40 -69.23 -17.05
N TYR A 65 -11.63 -69.27 -17.56
CA TYR A 65 -12.53 -68.14 -17.59
C TYR A 65 -13.14 -68.01 -16.20
N LYS A 66 -12.98 -66.84 -15.61
CA LYS A 66 -13.67 -66.51 -14.36
C LYS A 66 -15.15 -66.39 -14.67
N GLU A 67 -15.94 -67.43 -14.39
CA GLU A 67 -17.40 -67.40 -14.56
C GLU A 67 -17.96 -66.18 -13.84
N LEU A 68 -18.40 -65.20 -14.62
CA LEU A 68 -19.09 -64.03 -14.10
C LEU A 68 -20.45 -64.52 -13.62
N LYS A 69 -20.69 -64.45 -12.31
CA LYS A 69 -21.98 -64.80 -11.74
C LYS A 69 -23.04 -63.82 -12.27
N GLY A 70 -23.91 -64.32 -13.13
CA GLY A 70 -25.02 -63.58 -13.74
C GLY A 70 -25.82 -64.50 -14.66
N LYS A 71 -27.08 -64.16 -14.94
CA LYS A 71 -27.85 -64.79 -16.01
C LYS A 71 -27.62 -63.97 -17.27
N ASP A 72 -27.29 -64.63 -18.38
CA ASP A 72 -27.27 -63.95 -19.67
C ASP A 72 -28.70 -63.55 -20.02
N PRO A 73 -28.96 -62.24 -20.19
CA PRO A 73 -30.29 -61.77 -20.48
C PRO A 73 -30.74 -62.35 -21.82
N SER A 74 -31.98 -62.82 -21.87
CA SER A 74 -32.51 -63.34 -23.12
C SER A 74 -32.53 -62.22 -24.18
N THR A 75 -32.47 -62.60 -25.46
CA THR A 75 -32.62 -61.64 -26.57
C THR A 75 -33.89 -60.79 -26.42
N THR A 76 -34.96 -61.36 -25.88
CA THR A 76 -36.21 -60.65 -25.61
C THR A 76 -36.12 -59.67 -24.45
N GLU A 77 -35.36 -59.97 -23.39
CA GLU A 77 -35.09 -59.04 -22.28
C GLU A 77 -34.23 -57.86 -22.73
N LEU A 78 -33.21 -58.12 -23.56
CA LEU A 78 -32.38 -57.08 -24.16
C LEU A 78 -33.20 -56.14 -25.05
N LEU A 79 -34.06 -56.69 -25.92
CA LEU A 79 -34.94 -55.87 -26.77
C LEU A 79 -35.88 -54.99 -25.96
N LYS A 80 -36.51 -55.52 -24.90
CA LYS A 80 -37.34 -54.72 -23.98
C LYS A 80 -36.54 -53.61 -23.30
N LYS A 81 -35.29 -53.89 -22.94
CA LYS A 81 -34.42 -52.88 -22.32
C LYS A 81 -34.02 -51.79 -23.31
N ILE A 82 -33.74 -52.15 -24.57
CA ILE A 82 -33.45 -51.21 -25.65
C ILE A 82 -34.64 -50.29 -25.88
N GLU A 83 -35.84 -50.85 -26.06
CA GLU A 83 -37.08 -50.07 -26.25
C GLU A 83 -37.33 -49.10 -25.08
N GLN A 84 -37.11 -49.56 -23.84
CA GLN A 84 -37.23 -48.70 -22.66
C GLN A 84 -36.20 -47.56 -22.67
N LEU A 85 -34.97 -47.81 -23.11
CA LEU A 85 -33.92 -46.80 -23.21
C LEU A 85 -34.22 -45.79 -24.33
N GLU A 86 -34.71 -46.25 -25.48
CA GLU A 86 -35.14 -45.40 -26.59
C GLU A 86 -36.29 -44.48 -26.18
N MET A 87 -37.28 -45.01 -25.45
CA MET A 87 -38.37 -44.20 -24.91
C MET A 87 -37.87 -43.13 -23.93
N ASN A 88 -36.96 -43.50 -23.03
CA ASN A 88 -36.35 -42.57 -22.08
C ASN A 88 -35.53 -41.49 -22.80
N LEU A 89 -34.76 -41.87 -23.82
CA LEU A 89 -33.97 -40.96 -24.62
C LEU A 89 -34.87 -39.96 -25.34
N ALA A 90 -35.92 -40.43 -26.02
CA ALA A 90 -36.90 -39.58 -26.70
C ALA A 90 -37.59 -38.62 -25.73
N GLN A 91 -37.90 -39.05 -24.50
CA GLN A 91 -38.45 -38.17 -23.47
C GLN A 91 -37.44 -37.07 -23.07
N ARG A 92 -36.17 -37.41 -22.91
CA ARG A 92 -35.12 -36.44 -22.55
C ARG A 92 -34.83 -35.45 -23.66
N GLU A 93 -34.84 -35.87 -24.91
CA GLU A 93 -34.70 -34.98 -26.07
C GLU A 93 -35.83 -33.94 -26.12
N ARG A 94 -37.08 -34.38 -25.91
CA ARG A 94 -38.22 -33.44 -25.83
C ARG A 94 -38.06 -32.43 -24.69
N GLN A 95 -37.64 -32.88 -23.51
CA GLN A 95 -37.39 -31.99 -22.37
C GLN A 95 -36.24 -31.02 -22.63
N LEU A 96 -35.22 -31.44 -23.37
CA LEU A 96 -34.08 -30.60 -23.72
C LEU A 96 -34.52 -29.50 -24.69
N LEU A 97 -35.28 -29.84 -25.73
CA LEU A 97 -35.84 -28.87 -26.68
C LEU A 97 -36.74 -27.85 -25.99
N GLU A 98 -37.58 -28.27 -25.04
CA GLU A 98 -38.41 -27.35 -24.26
C GLU A 98 -37.54 -26.36 -23.46
N LYS A 99 -36.47 -26.85 -22.82
CA LYS A 99 -35.55 -25.99 -22.06
C LYS A 99 -34.77 -25.04 -22.97
N GLU A 100 -34.36 -25.47 -24.17
CA GLU A 100 -33.70 -24.59 -25.14
C GLU A 100 -34.62 -23.45 -25.56
N LEU A 101 -35.88 -23.73 -25.87
CA LEU A 101 -36.89 -22.70 -26.18
C LEU A 101 -37.10 -21.71 -25.01
N LEU A 102 -37.12 -22.22 -23.78
CA LEU A 102 -37.21 -21.36 -22.58
C LEU A 102 -35.96 -20.48 -22.42
N VAL A 103 -34.76 -21.02 -22.62
CA VAL A 103 -33.51 -20.26 -22.56
C VAL A 103 -33.50 -19.18 -23.63
N ASP A 104 -33.95 -19.46 -24.85
CA ASP A 104 -34.05 -18.46 -25.92
C ASP A 104 -35.04 -17.35 -25.56
N GLN A 105 -36.19 -17.70 -24.99
CA GLN A 105 -37.17 -16.71 -24.53
C GLN A 105 -36.60 -15.83 -23.40
N VAL A 106 -35.99 -16.44 -22.38
CA VAL A 106 -35.39 -15.71 -21.26
C VAL A 106 -34.24 -14.84 -21.75
N THR A 107 -33.42 -15.32 -22.68
CA THR A 107 -32.31 -14.55 -23.25
C THR A 107 -32.81 -13.36 -24.05
N ARG A 108 -33.85 -13.56 -24.87
CA ARG A 108 -34.49 -12.48 -25.63
C ARG A 108 -35.06 -11.38 -24.73
N LEU A 109 -35.66 -11.75 -23.60
CA LEU A 109 -36.23 -10.79 -22.64
C LEU A 109 -35.16 -10.14 -21.75
N SER A 110 -34.15 -10.88 -21.32
CA SER A 110 -33.13 -10.39 -20.38
C SER A 110 -32.06 -9.51 -21.03
N LYS A 111 -31.71 -9.75 -22.30
CA LYS A 111 -30.69 -8.97 -23.02
C LYS A 111 -31.01 -7.46 -23.09
N PRO A 112 -32.21 -7.01 -23.52
CA PRO A 112 -32.51 -5.58 -23.56
C PRO A 112 -32.56 -4.96 -22.15
N LEU A 113 -33.06 -5.69 -21.15
CA LEU A 113 -33.06 -5.23 -19.76
C LEU A 113 -31.63 -5.03 -19.22
N ARG A 114 -30.71 -5.95 -19.55
CA ARG A 114 -29.30 -5.81 -19.19
C ARG A 114 -28.67 -4.59 -19.86
N GLN A 115 -28.89 -4.41 -21.16
CA GLN A 115 -28.40 -3.24 -21.90
C GLN A 115 -28.95 -1.92 -21.32
N GLN A 116 -30.23 -1.89 -20.96
CA GLN A 116 -30.85 -0.74 -20.33
C GLN A 116 -30.25 -0.47 -18.94
N ALA A 117 -30.00 -1.52 -18.15
CA ALA A 117 -29.37 -1.38 -16.84
C ALA A 117 -27.94 -0.85 -16.95
N GLU A 118 -27.15 -1.34 -17.91
CA GLU A 118 -25.79 -0.87 -18.19
C GLU A 118 -25.78 0.60 -18.65
N ALA A 119 -26.69 0.98 -19.56
CA ALA A 119 -26.85 2.37 -19.99
C ALA A 119 -27.22 3.30 -18.83
N CYS A 120 -28.20 2.89 -18.01
CA CYS A 120 -28.62 3.65 -16.83
C CYS A 120 -27.47 3.80 -15.81
N GLN A 121 -26.69 2.74 -15.60
CA GLN A 121 -25.52 2.79 -14.73
C GLN A 121 -24.48 3.78 -15.26
N GLN A 122 -24.23 3.78 -16.58
CA GLN A 122 -23.30 4.72 -17.21
C GLN A 122 -23.78 6.18 -17.07
N ASP A 123 -25.07 6.43 -17.29
CA ASP A 123 -25.67 7.75 -17.09
C ASP A 123 -25.55 8.21 -15.64
N GLN A 124 -25.85 7.33 -14.68
CA GLN A 124 -25.71 7.62 -13.27
C GLN A 124 -24.26 7.94 -12.88
N LEU A 125 -23.28 7.19 -13.41
CA LEU A 125 -21.87 7.47 -13.20
C LEU A 125 -21.46 8.82 -13.79
N SER A 126 -21.93 9.16 -14.99
CA SER A 126 -21.66 10.45 -15.61
C SER A 126 -22.23 11.62 -14.80
N LEU A 127 -23.45 11.44 -14.26
CA LEU A 127 -24.11 12.44 -13.42
C LEU A 127 -23.38 12.61 -12.10
N ARG A 128 -22.95 11.51 -11.46
CA ARG A 128 -22.16 11.54 -10.23
C ARG A 128 -20.83 12.28 -10.43
N LYS A 129 -20.14 12.09 -11.55
CA LYS A 129 -18.92 12.84 -11.90
C LYS A 129 -19.21 14.34 -12.00
N LYS A 130 -20.22 14.73 -12.78
CA LYS A 130 -20.65 16.15 -12.90
C LYS A 130 -21.00 16.76 -11.55
N LEU A 131 -21.71 16.03 -10.69
CA LEU A 131 -22.05 16.50 -9.34
C LEU A 131 -20.79 16.72 -8.48
N ASN A 132 -19.83 15.81 -8.55
CA ASN A 132 -18.57 15.96 -7.84
C ASN A 132 -17.75 17.16 -8.34
N ASP A 133 -17.72 17.38 -9.65
CA ASP A 133 -17.07 18.54 -10.26
C ASP A 133 -17.74 19.84 -9.79
N LEU A 134 -19.07 19.90 -9.79
CA LEU A 134 -19.82 21.05 -9.29
C LEU A 134 -19.57 21.30 -7.80
N ARG A 135 -19.56 20.26 -6.97
CA ARG A 135 -19.20 20.37 -5.54
C ARG A 135 -17.80 20.98 -5.37
N THR A 136 -16.83 20.50 -6.13
CA THR A 136 -15.46 21.02 -6.10
C THR A 136 -15.40 22.49 -6.52
N ARG A 137 -16.12 22.86 -7.58
CA ARG A 137 -16.22 24.26 -8.03
C ARG A 137 -16.84 25.16 -6.95
N ILE A 138 -17.93 24.73 -6.32
CA ILE A 138 -18.61 25.49 -5.24
C ILE A 138 -17.65 25.73 -4.07
N VAL A 139 -16.95 24.69 -3.63
CA VAL A 139 -15.97 24.81 -2.54
C VAL A 139 -14.85 25.78 -2.92
N ASN A 140 -14.31 25.69 -4.13
CA ASN A 140 -13.27 26.60 -4.61
C ASN A 140 -13.77 28.04 -4.73
N THR A 141 -14.99 28.26 -5.22
CA THR A 141 -15.59 29.61 -5.27
C THR A 141 -15.84 30.17 -3.89
N ASN A 142 -16.24 29.35 -2.92
CA ASN A 142 -16.40 29.79 -1.53
C ASN A 142 -15.07 30.22 -0.93
N TYR A 143 -13.99 29.46 -1.13
CA TYR A 143 -12.66 29.89 -0.68
C TYR A 143 -12.21 31.21 -1.33
N ARG A 144 -12.45 31.39 -2.64
CA ARG A 144 -12.17 32.66 -3.32
C ARG A 144 -13.02 33.81 -2.77
N LEU A 145 -14.29 33.56 -2.50
CA LEU A 145 -15.19 34.55 -1.90
C LEU A 145 -14.72 34.94 -0.51
N MET A 146 -14.30 33.97 0.32
CA MET A 146 -13.74 34.23 1.65
C MET A 146 -12.49 35.09 1.55
N ALA A 147 -11.56 34.78 0.64
CA ALA A 147 -10.35 35.58 0.42
C ALA A 147 -10.68 37.02 0.03
N ILE A 148 -11.55 37.22 -0.97
CA ILE A 148 -11.98 38.54 -1.42
C ILE A 148 -12.73 39.29 -0.31
N SER A 149 -13.55 38.60 0.47
CA SER A 149 -14.26 39.22 1.60
C SER A 149 -13.31 39.72 2.68
N ALA A 150 -12.22 38.99 2.96
CA ALA A 150 -11.19 39.40 3.89
C ALA A 150 -10.38 40.59 3.35
N GLU A 151 -10.00 40.56 2.07
CA GLU A 151 -9.34 41.70 1.41
C GLU A 151 -10.21 42.96 1.44
N LEU A 152 -11.51 42.81 1.15
CA LEU A 152 -12.46 43.92 1.21
C LEU A 152 -12.58 44.47 2.63
N ALA A 153 -12.70 43.60 3.64
CA ALA A 153 -12.77 44.01 5.04
C ALA A 153 -11.52 44.79 5.47
N MET A 154 -10.32 44.33 5.07
CA MET A 154 -9.07 45.06 5.33
C MET A 154 -9.07 46.43 4.65
N LYS A 155 -9.47 46.51 3.38
CA LYS A 155 -9.56 47.79 2.66
C LYS A 155 -10.58 48.74 3.28
N GLN A 156 -11.72 48.22 3.73
CA GLN A 156 -12.72 49.01 4.44
C GLN A 156 -12.18 49.54 5.76
N ALA A 157 -11.48 48.72 6.54
CA ALA A 157 -10.84 49.16 7.78
C ALA A 157 -9.80 50.27 7.52
N ILE A 158 -8.94 50.09 6.51
CA ILE A 158 -7.95 51.11 6.12
C ILE A 158 -8.64 52.41 5.69
N ALA A 159 -9.68 52.34 4.86
CA ALA A 159 -10.41 53.51 4.40
C ALA A 159 -11.06 54.27 5.57
N LEU A 160 -11.61 53.56 6.55
CA LEU A 160 -12.17 54.17 7.76
C LEU A 160 -11.09 54.85 8.61
N THR A 161 -9.94 54.20 8.82
CA THR A 161 -8.81 54.81 9.55
C THR A 161 -8.30 56.06 8.85
N GLN A 162 -8.15 56.03 7.52
CA GLN A 162 -7.73 57.19 6.74
C GLN A 162 -8.77 58.32 6.80
N GLN A 163 -10.06 57.99 6.73
CA GLN A 163 -11.12 58.99 6.86
C GLN A 163 -11.10 59.66 8.25
N GLN A 164 -10.80 58.90 9.29
CA GLN A 164 -10.63 59.44 10.65
C GLN A 164 -9.41 60.36 10.74
N GLU A 165 -8.26 59.95 10.21
CA GLU A 165 -7.05 60.79 10.16
C GLU A 165 -7.27 62.09 9.37
N ILE A 166 -7.99 62.04 8.25
CA ILE A 166 -8.32 63.24 7.47
C ILE A 166 -9.16 64.20 8.32
N LYS A 167 -10.22 63.70 8.96
CA LYS A 167 -11.08 64.52 9.84
C LYS A 167 -10.30 65.12 11.01
N GLU A 168 -9.42 64.34 11.63
CA GLU A 168 -8.56 64.82 12.70
C GLU A 168 -7.60 65.91 12.22
N ARG A 169 -6.97 65.72 11.05
CA ARG A 169 -6.10 66.72 10.43
C ARG A 169 -6.86 68.00 10.08
N GLU A 170 -8.06 67.89 9.50
CA GLU A 170 -8.93 69.02 9.18
C GLU A 170 -9.31 69.80 10.46
N LEU A 171 -9.68 69.10 11.53
CA LEU A 171 -9.98 69.72 12.82
C LEU A 171 -8.76 70.43 13.41
N CYS A 172 -7.58 69.80 13.37
CA CYS A 172 -6.33 70.41 13.81
C CYS A 172 -6.01 71.68 13.03
N GLN A 173 -6.22 71.65 11.72
CA GLN A 173 -5.99 72.79 10.83
C GLN A 173 -6.95 73.94 11.16
N GLN A 174 -8.25 73.65 11.35
CA GLN A 174 -9.23 74.66 11.78
C GLN A 174 -8.89 75.30 13.13
N ARG A 175 -8.37 74.52 14.09
CA ARG A 175 -7.96 75.05 15.41
C ARG A 175 -6.71 75.92 15.29
N LEU A 176 -5.76 75.51 14.45
CA LEU A 176 -4.57 76.30 14.16
C LEU A 176 -4.93 77.64 13.50
N GLU A 177 -5.89 77.67 12.58
CA GLU A 177 -6.43 78.90 11.99
C GLU A 177 -7.10 79.82 13.02
N GLN A 178 -7.53 79.28 14.16
CA GLN A 178 -8.10 80.02 15.29
C GLN A 178 -7.06 80.36 16.37
N ASP A 179 -5.76 80.22 16.09
CA ASP A 179 -4.63 80.39 17.03
C ASP A 179 -4.73 79.51 18.30
N LEU A 180 -5.51 78.43 18.24
CA LEU A 180 -5.64 77.44 19.29
C LEU A 180 -4.66 76.28 19.08
N PRO A 181 -4.24 75.58 20.15
CA PRO A 181 -3.39 74.39 20.02
C PRO A 181 -4.03 73.33 19.10
N PRO A 182 -3.28 72.72 18.16
CA PRO A 182 -3.81 71.79 17.16
C PRO A 182 -4.57 70.61 17.77
N CYS A 183 -3.99 69.95 18.78
CA CYS A 183 -4.66 68.88 19.54
C CYS A 183 -4.74 69.21 21.04
N PRO A 184 -5.84 68.84 21.72
CA PRO A 184 -5.98 69.04 23.16
C PRO A 184 -4.95 68.20 23.96
N GLU A 185 -4.57 67.04 23.45
CA GLU A 185 -3.55 66.17 24.07
C GLU A 185 -2.16 66.83 24.09
N ILE A 186 -1.80 67.56 23.02
CA ILE A 186 -0.51 68.29 22.94
C ILE A 186 -0.45 69.37 24.02
N GLU A 187 -1.57 70.03 24.32
CA GLU A 187 -1.65 71.02 25.39
C GLU A 187 -1.48 70.37 26.77
N GLU A 188 -2.03 69.18 26.98
CA GLU A 188 -1.82 68.41 28.20
C GLU A 188 -0.38 67.93 28.35
N GLU A 189 0.25 67.45 27.27
CA GLU A 189 1.65 67.05 27.26
C GLU A 189 2.57 68.25 27.54
N TRP A 190 2.29 69.41 26.94
CA TRP A 190 3.00 70.64 27.26
C TRP A 190 2.88 71.00 28.74
N ARG A 191 1.67 70.92 29.31
CA ARG A 191 1.44 71.13 30.75
C ARG A 191 2.18 70.11 31.61
N ARG A 192 2.26 68.84 31.18
CA ARG A 192 3.07 67.80 31.86
C ARG A 192 4.55 68.16 31.81
N MET A 193 5.09 68.53 30.66
CA MET A 193 6.49 68.93 30.52
C MET A 193 6.85 70.14 31.37
N LEU A 194 5.96 71.14 31.46
CA LEU A 194 6.13 72.30 32.34
C LEU A 194 6.23 71.91 33.81
N ARG A 195 5.35 71.00 34.27
CA ARG A 195 5.40 70.46 35.64
C ARG A 195 6.70 69.72 35.88
N ASP A 196 7.08 68.82 34.98
CA ASP A 196 8.30 68.04 35.10
C ASP A 196 9.57 68.91 35.08
N LYS A 197 9.59 69.94 34.22
CA LYS A 197 10.68 70.91 34.17
C LYS A 197 10.80 71.66 35.50
N LYS A 198 9.67 72.09 36.07
CA LYS A 198 9.62 72.76 37.38
C LYS A 198 10.08 71.83 38.51
N MET A 199 9.69 70.56 38.48
CA MET A 199 10.15 69.58 39.46
C MET A 199 11.66 69.34 39.36
N ARG A 200 12.19 69.13 38.15
CA ARG A 200 13.63 68.97 37.92
C ARG A 200 14.44 70.22 38.26
N GLN A 201 13.84 71.41 38.13
CA GLN A 201 14.47 72.66 38.54
C GLN A 201 14.52 72.76 40.06
N ARG A 202 13.41 72.48 40.76
CA ARG A 202 13.39 72.44 42.23
C ARG A 202 14.40 71.44 42.79
N ASP A 203 14.46 70.25 42.22
CA ASP A 203 15.41 69.19 42.62
C ASP A 203 16.88 69.55 42.29
N ARG A 204 17.11 70.41 41.30
CA ARG A 204 18.45 70.99 41.06
C ARG A 204 18.78 72.07 42.08
N GLU A 205 17.86 73.00 42.34
CA GLU A 205 18.02 74.06 43.33
C GLU A 205 18.17 73.51 44.75
N GLU A 206 17.45 72.44 45.11
CA GLU A 206 17.57 71.76 46.40
C GLU A 206 18.95 71.09 46.53
N ARG A 207 19.40 70.38 45.50
CA ARG A 207 20.77 69.85 45.46
C ARG A 207 21.81 70.97 45.57
N GLU A 208 21.66 72.08 44.86
CA GLU A 208 22.56 73.25 44.98
C GLU A 208 22.54 73.87 46.37
N ARG A 209 21.40 73.90 47.07
CA ARG A 209 21.30 74.35 48.48
C ARG A 209 21.90 73.36 49.48
N GLU A 210 21.90 72.07 49.18
CA GLU A 210 22.60 71.07 49.99
C GLU A 210 24.13 71.22 49.92
N TRP A 211 24.67 71.88 48.89
CA TRP A 211 26.09 72.22 48.84
C TRP A 211 26.40 73.39 49.79
N ASN A 212 27.01 73.08 50.94
CA ASN A 212 27.53 74.08 51.86
C ASN A 212 28.98 74.43 51.49
N GLN A 213 29.31 75.73 51.46
CA GLN A 213 30.69 76.19 51.30
C GLN A 213 31.43 76.06 52.63
N LEU A 214 32.52 75.30 52.63
CA LEU A 214 33.43 75.21 53.76
C LEU A 214 34.31 76.48 53.86
N PRO A 215 34.88 76.81 55.04
CA PRO A 215 35.76 77.97 55.22
C PRO A 215 37.02 78.01 54.34
N ASN A 216 37.38 76.89 53.71
CA ASN A 216 38.49 76.74 52.77
C ASN A 216 38.08 76.95 51.30
N GLY A 217 36.80 77.25 51.01
CA GLY A 217 36.29 77.54 49.66
C GLY A 217 35.85 76.33 48.84
N GLU A 218 35.90 75.11 49.40
CA GLU A 218 35.42 73.90 48.76
C GLU A 218 33.93 73.66 49.08
N TYR A 219 33.16 73.16 48.12
CA TYR A 219 31.75 72.84 48.33
C TYR A 219 31.60 71.37 48.77
N THR A 220 30.73 71.08 49.74
CA THR A 220 30.41 69.70 50.15
C THR A 220 28.92 69.52 50.44
N THR A 221 28.40 68.32 50.19
CA THR A 221 27.01 67.90 50.50
C THR A 221 26.92 67.22 51.89
N ALA A 222 28.03 67.06 52.61
CA ALA A 222 28.05 66.41 53.92
C ALA A 222 27.68 67.40 55.04
N GLU A 223 26.67 67.06 55.86
CA GLU A 223 26.36 67.83 57.07
C GLU A 223 27.50 67.75 58.09
N ALA A 224 27.89 68.91 58.65
CA ALA A 224 28.91 68.96 59.70
C ALA A 224 28.38 68.24 60.95
N ARG A 225 29.11 67.22 61.42
CA ARG A 225 28.69 66.45 62.60
C ARG A 225 28.70 67.35 63.84
N PRO A 226 27.56 67.50 64.57
CA PRO A 226 27.50 68.33 65.77
C PRO A 226 28.52 67.96 66.85
N ASN A 227 28.88 66.67 66.91
CA ASN A 227 29.89 66.13 67.82
C ASN A 227 31.02 65.46 67.03
N ALA A 228 31.71 66.21 66.16
CA ALA A 228 33.02 65.76 65.71
C ALA A 228 33.92 65.64 66.96
N TYR A 229 34.22 64.40 67.37
CA TYR A 229 35.00 64.07 68.58
C TYR A 229 36.49 64.47 68.47
N ILE A 230 36.81 65.35 67.52
CA ILE A 230 38.13 65.88 67.24
C ILE A 230 38.10 67.31 67.78
N PRO A 231 38.72 67.57 68.94
CA PRO A 231 38.85 68.92 69.46
C PRO A 231 39.52 69.82 68.42
N GLN A 232 38.95 71.00 68.16
CA GLN A 232 39.45 71.93 67.13
C GLN A 232 40.80 72.59 67.48
N THR A 233 41.36 72.29 68.65
CA THR A 233 42.50 73.04 69.22
C THR A 233 43.67 72.22 69.78
N ASP A 234 43.63 70.88 69.83
CA ASP A 234 44.74 70.08 70.38
C ASP A 234 45.07 68.82 69.57
N SER A 235 46.37 68.48 69.51
CA SER A 235 46.89 67.33 68.75
C SER A 235 46.30 66.01 69.24
N LEU A 236 45.65 65.28 68.34
CA LEU A 236 45.02 63.99 68.61
C LEU A 236 46.01 62.98 69.25
N PRO A 237 45.61 62.23 70.28
CA PRO A 237 46.46 61.18 70.83
C PRO A 237 46.68 60.08 69.78
N LEU A 238 47.94 59.67 69.59
CA LEU A 238 48.31 58.62 68.64
C LEU A 238 47.54 57.32 68.92
N PRO A 239 46.89 56.72 67.91
CA PRO A 239 46.10 55.51 68.09
C PRO A 239 46.99 54.35 68.56
N LYS A 240 46.62 53.74 69.71
CA LYS A 240 47.30 52.55 70.21
C LYS A 240 47.01 51.38 69.27
N PRO A 241 48.04 50.70 68.73
CA PRO A 241 47.81 49.54 67.88
C PRO A 241 47.20 48.42 68.72
N TYR A 242 45.99 47.98 68.34
CA TYR A 242 45.48 46.70 68.83
C TYR A 242 46.43 45.61 68.33
N GLY A 243 47.00 44.83 69.26
CA GLY A 243 47.95 43.76 68.92
C GLY A 243 47.37 42.73 67.95
N ALA A 244 48.17 41.74 67.58
CA ALA A 244 47.87 40.76 66.52
C ALA A 244 46.53 39.99 66.63
N GLN A 245 45.84 40.07 67.79
CA GLN A 245 44.50 39.51 68.01
C GLN A 245 43.51 40.59 68.45
N ALA A 246 43.25 41.56 67.58
CA ALA A 246 42.20 42.55 67.80
C ALA A 246 40.82 41.85 67.85
N PRO A 247 39.96 42.14 68.83
CA PRO A 247 38.59 41.60 68.87
C PRO A 247 37.82 42.04 67.62
N PHE A 248 37.64 41.12 66.68
CA PHE A 248 36.87 41.38 65.47
C PHE A 248 35.37 41.33 65.80
N LYS A 249 34.66 42.43 65.58
CA LYS A 249 33.20 42.44 65.59
C LYS A 249 32.71 42.00 64.21
N PRO A 250 31.97 40.89 64.08
CA PRO A 250 31.44 40.46 62.79
C PRO A 250 30.65 41.59 62.14
N SER A 251 30.89 41.83 60.85
CA SER A 251 30.13 42.81 60.08
C SER A 251 28.66 42.39 60.07
N GLN A 252 27.76 43.35 60.34
CA GLN A 252 26.34 43.08 60.20
C GLN A 252 26.04 42.75 58.73
N PRO A 253 25.21 41.73 58.44
CA PRO A 253 24.85 41.37 57.08
C PRO A 253 24.31 42.60 56.34
N GLY A 254 24.94 42.96 55.22
CA GLY A 254 24.56 44.13 54.43
C GLY A 254 23.15 44.00 53.86
N ALA A 255 22.51 45.15 53.61
CA ALA A 255 21.12 45.27 53.14
C ALA A 255 20.81 44.54 51.80
N ASN A 256 21.84 44.04 51.09
CA ASN A 256 21.72 43.24 49.88
C ASN A 256 21.58 41.72 50.12
N MET A 257 21.71 41.23 51.37
CA MET A 257 21.47 39.82 51.72
C MET A 257 19.98 39.52 52.00
N ARG A 258 19.07 39.99 51.15
CA ARG A 258 17.62 39.74 51.30
C ARG A 258 17.14 38.39 50.76
N HIS A 259 18.03 37.62 50.11
CA HIS A 259 17.66 36.41 49.36
C HIS A 259 18.07 35.08 50.00
N ILE A 260 18.80 35.06 51.13
CA ILE A 260 19.15 33.81 51.83
C ILE A 260 18.09 33.53 52.89
N ARG A 261 17.26 32.50 52.67
CA ARG A 261 16.25 32.03 53.64
C ARG A 261 16.82 30.87 54.45
N LYS A 262 16.65 30.89 55.77
CA LYS A 262 17.02 29.76 56.63
C LYS A 262 16.16 28.54 56.27
N PRO A 263 16.76 27.35 56.06
CA PRO A 263 15.98 26.15 55.75
C PRO A 263 15.08 25.79 56.95
N THR A 264 13.81 25.50 56.67
CA THR A 264 12.87 25.00 57.68
C THR A 264 13.18 23.54 58.01
N LEU A 265 13.54 23.27 59.26
CA LEU A 265 13.73 21.91 59.75
C LEU A 265 12.37 21.21 59.77
N LYS A 266 12.23 20.13 58.98
CA LYS A 266 11.04 19.28 59.04
C LYS A 266 11.05 18.53 60.38
N HIS A 267 9.90 18.46 61.04
CA HIS A 267 9.74 17.66 62.23
C HIS A 267 9.98 16.19 61.90
N ILE A 268 10.90 15.56 62.64
CA ILE A 268 11.13 14.13 62.59
C ILE A 268 9.97 13.49 63.37
N ALA A 269 9.13 12.72 62.68
CA ALA A 269 8.16 11.88 63.35
C ALA A 269 8.91 10.70 63.99
N ILE A 270 8.74 10.52 65.29
CA ILE A 270 9.11 9.31 66.03
C ILE A 270 7.89 8.39 66.00
#